data_AF-A0A920HMI6-F1
#
_entry.id   AF-A0A920HMI6-F1
#
_cell.length_a   1.000
_cell.length_b   1.000
_cell.length_c   1.000
_cell.angle_alpha   90.00
_cell.angle_beta   90.00
_cell.angle_gamma   90.00
#
_symmetry.space_group_name_H-M   'P 1'
#
loop_
_entity.id
_entity.type
_entity.pdbx_description
1 polymer ?
#
loop_
_entity_poly.entity_id
_entity_poly.type
_entity_poly.pdbx_seq_one_letter_code
_entity_poly.pdbx_strand_id
1 'polypeptide(L)'
;MACLDLGITLTGTNAEVALGQWEYQCFGKGIKAADDLWVSRYLLYKIAEEFGVGVNLHPKPKTGDWNGSGMHTNFSNEAMRSQGSEELF
;
A
#
# COMPACT_ATOMS: atom_id res chain seq x y z
N MET A 1 -7.43 10.82 9.38
CA MET A 1 -7.51 11.00 7.93
C MET A 1 -6.21 11.54 7.31
N ALA A 2 -5.04 11.40 7.97
CA ALA A 2 -3.79 12.08 7.60
C ALA A 2 -3.40 12.03 6.11
N CYS A 3 -3.52 10.88 5.44
CA CYS A 3 -3.21 10.78 4.02
C CYS A 3 -4.24 11.53 3.13
N LEU A 4 -5.53 11.39 3.42
CA LEU A 4 -6.60 12.06 2.66
C LEU A 4 -6.53 13.58 2.82
N ASP A 5 -6.16 14.06 4.01
CA ASP A 5 -6.00 15.49 4.30
C ASP A 5 -4.86 16.13 3.49
N LEU A 6 -3.88 15.33 3.03
CA LEU A 6 -2.79 15.76 2.14
C LEU A 6 -3.07 15.46 0.65
N GLY A 7 -4.28 14.98 0.31
CA GLY A 7 -4.63 14.62 -1.06
C GLY A 7 -3.97 13.33 -1.57
N ILE A 8 -3.46 12.48 -0.67
CA ILE A 8 -3.02 11.12 -1.02
C ILE A 8 -4.26 10.23 -1.10
N THR A 9 -4.49 9.62 -2.26
CA THR A 9 -5.69 8.81 -2.49
C THR A 9 -5.50 7.42 -1.91
N LEU A 10 -6.11 7.16 -0.75
CA LEU A 10 -6.25 5.82 -0.21
C LEU A 10 -7.62 5.26 -0.57
N THR A 11 -7.66 4.08 -1.20
CA THR A 11 -8.91 3.45 -1.64
C THR A 11 -9.47 2.46 -0.61
N GLY A 12 -8.68 2.11 0.40
CA GLY A 12 -9.10 1.18 1.45
C GLY A 12 -8.00 0.86 2.45
N THR A 13 -8.40 0.12 3.48
CA THR A 13 -7.55 -0.47 4.51
C THR A 13 -8.18 -1.76 5.01
N ASN A 14 -7.38 -2.75 5.37
CA ASN A 14 -7.85 -3.99 6.01
C ASN A 14 -6.81 -4.54 6.99
N ALA A 15 -7.29 -5.31 7.97
CA ALA A 15 -6.42 -6.19 8.74
C ALA A 15 -6.03 -7.38 7.86
N GLU A 16 -4.78 -7.81 7.98
CA GLU A 16 -4.23 -8.95 7.25
C GLU A 16 -4.28 -10.23 8.10
N VAL A 17 -3.83 -11.34 7.51
CA VAL A 17 -3.93 -12.68 8.12
C VAL A 17 -3.13 -12.79 9.43
N ALA A 18 -1.94 -12.20 9.51
CA ALA A 18 -1.13 -12.27 10.72
C ALA A 18 -1.58 -11.21 11.76
N LEU A 19 -1.54 -11.59 13.04
CA LEU A 19 -1.82 -10.67 14.15
C LEU A 19 -0.88 -9.45 14.11
N GLY A 20 -1.48 -8.25 14.06
CA GLY A 20 -0.74 -6.99 13.96
C GLY A 20 -0.30 -6.62 12.53
N GLN A 21 -0.66 -7.41 11.52
CA GLN A 21 -0.41 -7.10 10.11
C GLN A 21 -1.61 -6.35 9.52
N TRP A 22 -1.31 -5.34 8.69
CA TRP A 22 -2.31 -4.46 8.08
C TRP A 22 -1.92 -4.11 6.65
N GLU A 23 -2.93 -3.84 5.82
CA GLU A 23 -2.77 -3.33 4.47
C GLU A 23 -3.55 -2.02 4.29
N TYR A 24 -3.01 -1.12 3.47
CA TYR A 24 -3.71 0.04 2.91
C TYR A 24 -3.43 0.12 1.42
N GLN A 25 -4.42 0.54 0.64
CA GLN A 25 -4.31 0.61 -0.81
C GLN A 25 -4.14 2.07 -1.25
N CYS A 26 -2.95 2.40 -1.79
CA CYS A 26 -2.62 3.71 -2.31
C CYS A 26 -2.84 3.74 -3.83
N PHE A 27 -3.71 4.62 -4.30
CA PHE A 27 -4.02 4.78 -5.72
C PHE A 27 -3.39 6.05 -6.28
N GLY A 28 -2.77 5.94 -7.45
CA GLY A 28 -2.15 7.07 -8.12
C GLY A 28 -1.88 6.80 -9.59
N LYS A 29 -1.46 7.84 -10.32
CA LYS A 29 -1.18 7.76 -11.76
C LYS A 29 0.25 8.21 -12.06
N GLY A 30 1.00 7.38 -12.78
CA GLY A 30 2.39 7.68 -13.16
C GLY A 30 3.27 7.88 -11.93
N ILE A 31 4.17 8.88 -11.99
CA ILE A 31 5.12 9.18 -10.91
C ILE A 31 4.45 9.49 -9.56
N LYS A 32 3.26 10.11 -9.59
CA LYS A 32 2.51 10.47 -8.37
C LYS A 32 2.20 9.25 -7.52
N ALA A 33 1.98 8.08 -8.12
CA ALA A 33 1.72 6.84 -7.36
C ALA A 33 2.91 6.48 -6.45
N ALA A 34 4.14 6.69 -6.93
CA ALA A 34 5.34 6.45 -6.14
C ALA A 34 5.53 7.52 -5.06
N ASP A 35 5.35 8.80 -5.42
CA ASP A 35 5.47 9.92 -4.48
C ASP A 35 4.48 9.78 -3.31
N ASP A 36 3.21 9.49 -3.62
CA ASP A 36 2.15 9.29 -2.64
C ASP A 36 2.42 8.08 -1.73
N LEU A 37 2.93 6.97 -2.29
CA LEU A 37 3.28 5.79 -1.51
C LEU A 37 4.43 6.09 -0.53
N TRP A 38 5.43 6.86 -0.95
CA TRP A 38 6.54 7.25 -0.07
C TRP A 38 6.09 8.18 1.05
N VAL A 39 5.30 9.21 0.74
CA VAL A 39 4.80 10.15 1.75
C VAL A 39 3.82 9.46 2.69
N SER A 40 2.95 8.58 2.21
CA SER A 40 2.04 7.82 3.07
C SER A 40 2.79 6.88 4.03
N ARG A 41 3.88 6.25 3.60
CA ARG A 41 4.77 5.49 4.50
C ARG A 41 5.42 6.38 5.55
N TYR A 42 5.91 7.55 5.16
CA TYR A 42 6.46 8.51 6.12
C TYR A 42 5.43 8.88 7.19
N LEU A 43 4.20 9.20 6.80
CA LEU A 43 3.10 9.48 7.73
C LEU A 43 2.80 8.28 8.64
N LEU A 44 2.79 7.06 8.10
CA LEU A 44 2.58 5.84 8.89
C LEU A 44 3.62 5.71 10.01
N TYR A 45 4.90 5.95 9.72
CA TYR A 45 5.96 5.96 10.74
C TYR A 45 5.76 7.07 11.78
N LYS A 46 5.38 8.28 11.35
CA LYS A 46 5.14 9.42 12.27
C LYS A 46 3.97 9.16 13.21
N ILE A 47 2.87 8.62 12.69
CA ILE A 47 1.70 8.26 13.51
C ILE A 47 2.09 7.12 14.46
N ALA A 48 2.76 6.08 13.98
CA ALA A 48 3.19 4.96 14.82
C ALA A 48 4.06 5.42 16.01
N GLU A 49 4.96 6.38 15.79
CA GLU A 49 5.79 7.00 16.83
C GLU A 49 4.94 7.67 17.93
N GLU A 50 3.88 8.40 17.58
CA GLU A 50 2.97 9.04 18.54
C GLU A 50 2.23 8.02 19.42
N PHE A 51 1.98 6.82 18.89
CA PHE A 51 1.36 5.71 19.62
C PHE A 51 2.38 4.78 20.31
N GLY A 52 3.69 5.08 20.22
CA GLY A 52 4.74 4.27 20.82
C GLY A 52 4.89 2.88 20.21
N VAL A 53 4.49 2.70 18.95
CA VAL A 53 4.59 1.42 18.21
C VAL A 53 5.55 1.53 17.02
N GLY A 54 6.11 0.39 16.60
CA GLY A 54 7.00 0.32 15.44
C GLY A 54 6.30 -0.19 14.19
N VAL A 55 6.76 0.25 13.02
CA VAL A 55 6.29 -0.23 11.71
C VAL A 55 7.40 -1.04 11.04
N ASN A 56 7.09 -2.26 10.59
CA ASN A 56 8.03 -3.15 9.94
C ASN A 56 7.52 -3.51 8.53
N LEU A 57 8.25 -3.07 7.50
CA LEU A 57 7.96 -3.35 6.08
C LEU A 57 8.80 -4.51 5.53
N HIS A 58 9.52 -5.25 6.38
CA HIS A 58 10.26 -6.44 5.94
C HIS A 58 9.28 -7.49 5.41
N PRO A 59 9.54 -8.11 4.25
CA PRO A 59 8.57 -9.00 3.61
C PRO A 59 8.27 -10.28 4.41
N LYS A 60 9.13 -10.61 5.38
CA LYS A 60 8.94 -11.71 6.31
C LYS A 60 9.37 -11.27 7.72
N PRO A 61 8.53 -10.55 8.48
CA PRO A 61 8.93 -9.96 9.76
C PRO A 61 9.04 -11.00 10.88
N LYS A 62 8.39 -12.16 10.71
CA LYS A 62 8.40 -13.26 11.68
C LYS A 62 8.70 -14.59 10.97
N THR A 63 9.59 -15.38 11.56
CA THR A 63 9.95 -16.72 11.07
C THR A 63 8.87 -17.74 11.44
N GLY A 64 8.87 -18.88 10.73
CA GLY A 64 7.87 -19.92 10.89
C GLY A 64 6.62 -19.70 10.03
N ASP A 65 5.50 -20.29 10.48
CA ASP A 65 4.22 -20.32 9.77
C ASP A 65 3.40 -19.04 10.00
N TRP A 66 4.00 -17.91 9.62
CA TRP A 66 3.37 -16.59 9.63
C TRP A 66 3.32 -16.04 8.21
N ASN A 67 2.25 -15.32 7.85
CA ASN A 67 2.15 -14.70 6.54
C ASN A 67 3.29 -13.70 6.28
N GLY A 68 3.69 -13.61 5.02
CA GLY A 68 4.58 -12.55 4.56
C GLY A 68 3.83 -11.24 4.31
N SER A 69 4.57 -10.15 4.16
CA SER A 69 4.05 -8.85 3.75
C SER A 69 4.53 -8.53 2.34
N GLY A 70 3.59 -8.41 1.40
CA GLY A 70 3.87 -8.06 0.01
C GLY A 70 3.61 -6.58 -0.28
N MET A 71 3.81 -6.20 -1.52
CA MET A 71 3.38 -4.90 -2.06
C MET A 71 2.78 -5.13 -3.44
N HIS A 72 1.58 -5.73 -3.47
CA HIS A 72 0.87 -5.98 -4.72
C HIS A 72 0.65 -4.66 -5.46
N THR A 73 0.99 -4.63 -6.74
CA THR A 73 0.90 -3.42 -7.58
C THR A 73 -0.06 -3.69 -8.72
N ASN A 74 -1.22 -3.06 -8.68
CA ASN A 74 -2.18 -3.08 -9.76
C ASN A 74 -1.79 -2.04 -10.82
N PHE A 75 -1.82 -2.40 -12.10
CA PHE A 75 -1.45 -1.53 -13.21
C PHE A 75 -2.50 -1.57 -14.32
N SER A 76 -2.78 -0.42 -14.93
CA SER A 76 -3.52 -0.36 -16.19
C SER A 76 -3.12 0.86 -17.01
N ASN A 77 -3.16 0.71 -18.34
CA ASN A 77 -3.06 1.81 -19.29
C ASN A 77 -4.39 1.99 -20.05
N GLU A 78 -4.44 2.93 -20.98
CA GLU A 78 -5.67 3.21 -21.72
C GLU A 78 -6.15 2.04 -22.58
N ALA A 79 -5.22 1.36 -23.27
CA ALA A 79 -5.55 0.21 -24.11
C ALA A 79 -6.14 -0.95 -23.28
N MET A 80 -5.52 -1.26 -22.13
CA MET A 80 -6.00 -2.31 -21.22
C MET A 80 -7.42 -2.03 -20.71
N ARG A 81 -7.77 -0.75 -20.46
CA ARG A 81 -9.11 -0.38 -19.96
C ARG A 81 -10.18 -0.29 -21.03
N SER A 82 -9.81 -0.03 -22.29
CA SER A 82 -10.77 0.29 -23.36
C SER A 82 -10.93 -0.79 -24.42
N GLN A 83 -9.90 -1.61 -24.66
CA GLN A 83 -9.89 -2.55 -25.80
C GLN A 83 -9.95 -4.02 -25.38
N GLY A 84 -9.42 -4.37 -24.21
CA GLY A 84 -9.55 -5.69 -23.58
C GLY A 84 -9.31 -6.90 -24.51
N SER A 85 -8.07 -7.10 -24.98
CA SER A 85 -7.67 -8.30 -25.73
C SER A 85 -6.73 -9.19 -24.92
N GLU A 86 -6.72 -10.50 -25.19
CA GLU A 86 -5.81 -11.46 -24.54
C GLU A 86 -4.34 -11.09 -24.76
N GLU A 87 -3.98 -10.55 -25.92
CA GLU A 87 -2.61 -10.08 -26.21
C GLU A 87 -2.15 -8.89 -25.35
N LEU A 88 -3.09 -8.16 -24.72
CA LEU A 88 -2.79 -7.03 -23.84
C LEU A 88 -2.67 -7.42 -22.35
N PHE A 89 -3.01 -8.65 -21.97
CA PHE A 89 -3.00 -9.16 -20.58
C PHE A 89 -1.91 -10.20 -20.35
#